data_AF-A0A3E0HEP1-F1
#
_entry.id   AF-A0A3E0HEP1-F1
#
_cell.length_a   1.000
_cell.length_b   1.000
_cell.length_c   1.000
_cell.angle_alpha   90.00
_cell.angle_beta   90.00
_cell.angle_gamma   90.00
#
_symmetry.space_group_name_H-M   'P 1'
#
loop_
_entity.id
_entity.type
_entity.pdbx_description
1 polymer ?
#
loop_
_entity_poly.entity_id
_entity_poly.type
_entity_poly.pdbx_seq_one_letter_code
_entity_poly.pdbx_strand_id
1 'polypeptide(L)'
;MTPNPATPPPSIVNYKLSDGDVSAIAAQLPRDTGGVLRNQVLAGDVYPAMVVRTFDPSVTTSNLQVFLDGNCTFWATSRVEGTVPGTWSRPAAGPTAPAPDNSPDAVLARYREGQ
;
A
#
# COMPACT_ATOMS: atom_id res chain seq x y z
N MET A 1 -23.77 -3.66 23.85
CA MET A 1 -23.29 -3.80 22.46
C MET A 1 -22.44 -2.59 22.14
N THR A 2 -21.12 -2.71 22.21
CA THR A 2 -20.23 -1.71 21.61
C THR A 2 -20.45 -1.73 20.10
N PRO A 3 -20.55 -0.59 19.42
CA PRO A 3 -20.63 -0.57 17.96
C PRO A 3 -19.43 -1.33 17.39
N ASN A 4 -19.68 -2.17 16.39
CA ASN A 4 -18.64 -2.79 15.59
C ASN A 4 -17.72 -1.65 15.11
N PRO A 5 -16.40 -1.67 15.38
CA PRO A 5 -15.50 -0.64 14.85
C PRO A 5 -15.72 -0.60 13.34
N ALA A 6 -16.05 0.59 12.83
CA ALA A 6 -16.38 0.77 11.42
C ALA A 6 -15.29 0.10 10.58
N THR A 7 -15.69 -0.81 9.67
CA THR A 7 -14.76 -1.43 8.73
C THR A 7 -13.98 -0.30 8.05
N PRO A 8 -12.63 -0.29 8.12
CA PRO A 8 -11.86 0.76 7.49
C PRO A 8 -12.19 0.76 5.97
N PRO A 9 -12.23 1.95 5.35
CA PRO A 9 -12.50 2.04 3.91
C PRO A 9 -11.44 1.24 3.13
N PRO A 10 -11.76 0.81 1.88
CA PRO A 10 -10.77 0.22 1.01
C PRO A 10 -9.51 1.09 0.94
N SER A 11 -8.34 0.48 1.15
CA SER A 11 -7.07 1.18 1.21
C SER A 11 -6.03 0.48 0.34
N ILE A 12 -5.21 1.29 -0.33
CA ILE A 12 -4.00 0.83 -1.00
C ILE A 12 -2.85 0.96 0.00
N VAL A 13 -2.09 -0.12 0.13
CA VAL A 13 -0.94 -0.27 1.03
C VAL A 13 0.31 -0.64 0.24
N ASN A 14 1.46 -0.52 0.87
CA ASN A 14 2.72 -1.05 0.36
C ASN A 14 2.82 -2.52 0.75
N TYR A 15 3.13 -3.42 -0.19
CA TYR A 15 3.42 -4.81 0.10
C TYR A 15 4.86 -5.15 -0.31
N LYS A 16 5.63 -5.69 0.64
CA LYS A 16 7.03 -6.06 0.41
C LYS A 16 7.14 -7.55 0.14
N LEU A 17 7.62 -7.94 -1.03
CA LEU A 17 7.67 -9.36 -1.44
C LEU A 17 8.66 -10.15 -0.58
N SER A 18 8.29 -11.38 -0.21
CA SER A 18 9.19 -12.41 0.34
C SER A 18 9.73 -13.34 -0.76
N ASP A 19 10.77 -14.12 -0.44
CA ASP A 19 11.28 -15.16 -1.37
C ASP A 19 10.22 -16.19 -1.75
N GLY A 20 9.32 -16.51 -0.80
CA GLY A 20 8.18 -17.38 -1.03
C GLY A 20 7.18 -16.78 -2.03
N ASP A 21 6.93 -15.47 -1.93
CA ASP A 21 6.06 -14.77 -2.90
C ASP A 21 6.68 -14.77 -4.29
N VAL A 22 7.99 -14.48 -4.40
CA VAL A 22 8.71 -14.51 -5.68
C VAL A 22 8.60 -15.88 -6.34
N SER A 23 8.81 -16.94 -5.56
CA SER A 23 8.71 -18.32 -6.03
C SER A 23 7.28 -18.65 -6.49
N ALA A 24 6.27 -18.24 -5.72
CA ALA A 24 4.87 -18.43 -6.08
C ALA A 24 4.48 -17.66 -7.35
N ILE A 25 4.90 -16.39 -7.48
CA ILE A 25 4.66 -15.55 -8.66
C ILE A 25 5.33 -16.17 -9.90
N ALA A 26 6.56 -16.65 -9.77
CA ALA A 26 7.26 -17.32 -10.87
C ALA A 26 6.51 -18.57 -11.36
N ALA A 27 5.95 -19.36 -10.43
CA ALA A 27 5.19 -20.56 -10.75
C ALA A 27 3.80 -20.25 -11.34
N GLN A 28 3.10 -19.23 -10.84
CA GLN A 28 1.74 -18.88 -11.25
C GLN A 28 1.68 -18.02 -12.52
N LEU A 29 2.70 -17.19 -12.74
CA LEU A 29 2.77 -16.22 -13.84
C LEU A 29 4.09 -16.37 -14.61
N PRO A 30 4.28 -17.46 -15.38
CA PRO A 30 5.50 -17.69 -16.14
C PRO A 30 5.67 -16.60 -17.21
N ARG A 31 6.84 -15.96 -17.28
CA ARG A 31 7.11 -14.84 -18.21
C ARG A 31 7.19 -15.26 -19.68
N ASP A 32 7.43 -16.54 -19.92
CA ASP A 32 7.50 -17.17 -21.23
C ASP A 32 6.13 -17.56 -21.79
N THR A 33 5.07 -17.44 -20.99
CA THR A 33 3.70 -17.61 -21.49
C THR A 33 3.27 -16.33 -22.18
N GLY A 34 2.94 -16.43 -23.48
CA GLY A 34 2.41 -15.31 -24.25
C GLY A 34 1.23 -14.65 -23.52
N GLY A 35 1.26 -13.32 -23.39
CA GLY A 35 0.22 -12.55 -22.71
C GLY A 35 0.55 -12.10 -21.28
N VAL A 36 1.64 -12.60 -20.68
CA VAL A 36 2.16 -12.11 -19.39
C VAL A 36 3.13 -10.95 -19.65
N LEU A 37 2.73 -9.73 -19.33
CA LEU A 37 3.59 -8.55 -19.36
C LEU A 37 3.95 -8.18 -17.94
N ARG A 38 5.15 -8.57 -17.48
CA ARG A 38 5.68 -8.19 -16.18
C ARG A 38 7.21 -8.18 -16.15
N ASN A 39 7.78 -7.33 -15.29
CA ASN A 39 9.19 -7.36 -14.97
C ASN A 39 9.56 -8.51 -14.01
N GLN A 40 10.86 -8.74 -13.85
CA GLN A 40 11.34 -9.61 -12.78
C GLN A 40 10.94 -9.02 -11.44
N VAL A 41 10.50 -9.89 -10.53
CA VAL A 41 10.26 -9.52 -9.14
C VAL A 41 11.35 -10.12 -8.27
N LEU A 42 11.78 -9.40 -7.25
CA LEU A 42 12.79 -9.80 -6.28
C LEU A 42 12.21 -9.69 -4.86
N ALA A 43 12.77 -10.48 -3.94
CA ALA A 43 12.42 -10.34 -2.54
C ALA A 43 12.87 -8.97 -2.04
N GLY A 44 12.00 -8.32 -1.28
CA GLY A 44 12.20 -6.96 -0.81
C GLY A 44 11.65 -5.87 -1.73
N ASP A 45 11.29 -6.19 -2.98
CA ASP A 45 10.58 -5.24 -3.85
C ASP A 45 9.24 -4.85 -3.21
N VAL A 46 8.87 -3.58 -3.38
CA VAL A 46 7.65 -3.02 -2.80
C VAL A 46 6.67 -2.67 -3.91
N TYR A 47 5.47 -3.24 -3.82
CA TYR A 47 4.39 -3.03 -4.79
C TYR A 47 3.15 -2.45 -4.10
N PRO A 48 2.33 -1.65 -4.82
CA PRO A 48 1.03 -1.27 -4.32
C PRO A 48 0.14 -2.51 -4.20
N ALA A 49 -0.62 -2.60 -3.11
CA ALA A 49 -1.57 -3.66 -2.89
C ALA A 49 -2.89 -3.12 -2.33
N MET A 50 -4.01 -3.63 -2.81
CA MET A 50 -5.32 -3.30 -2.26
C MET A 50 -5.65 -4.24 -1.11
N VAL A 51 -6.06 -3.68 0.04
CA VAL A 51 -6.63 -4.45 1.14
C VAL A 51 -8.01 -4.95 0.73
N VAL A 52 -8.16 -6.27 0.61
CA VAL A 52 -9.39 -6.92 0.17
C VAL A 52 -10.25 -7.31 1.36
N ARG A 53 -9.62 -7.78 2.44
CA ARG A 53 -10.29 -8.14 3.70
C ARG A 53 -9.29 -8.09 4.86
N THR A 54 -9.73 -7.58 6.01
CA THR A 54 -9.01 -7.68 7.29
C THR A 54 -9.76 -8.63 8.22
N PHE A 55 -9.04 -9.54 8.87
CA PHE A 55 -9.65 -10.57 9.73
C PHE A 55 -9.79 -10.12 11.19
N ASP A 56 -8.76 -9.45 11.70
CA ASP A 56 -8.72 -8.93 13.05
C ASP A 56 -8.14 -7.50 13.02
N PRO A 57 -8.93 -6.47 13.38
CA PRO A 57 -8.45 -5.09 13.39
C PRO A 57 -7.36 -4.84 14.44
N SER A 58 -7.21 -5.72 15.44
CA SER A 58 -6.17 -5.62 16.47
C SER A 58 -4.83 -6.25 16.04
N VAL A 59 -4.86 -7.21 15.10
CA VAL A 59 -3.67 -7.95 14.61
C VAL A 59 -3.30 -7.55 13.16
N THR A 60 -4.06 -6.62 12.57
CA THR A 60 -3.84 -6.02 11.23
C THR A 60 -3.52 -7.06 10.15
N THR A 61 -4.10 -8.26 10.28
CA THR A 61 -3.89 -9.34 9.30
C THR A 61 -4.90 -9.20 8.17
N SER A 62 -4.40 -9.14 6.94
CA SER A 62 -5.20 -8.83 5.76
C SER A 62 -4.88 -9.73 4.56
N ASN A 63 -5.89 -9.95 3.72
CA ASN A 63 -5.73 -10.44 2.36
C ASN A 63 -5.55 -9.26 1.41
N LEU A 64 -4.63 -9.40 0.46
CA LEU A 64 -4.22 -8.32 -0.43
C LEU A 64 -4.23 -8.75 -1.91
N GLN A 65 -4.73 -7.87 -2.78
CA GLN A 65 -4.38 -7.89 -4.21
C GLN A 65 -3.11 -7.07 -4.41
N VAL A 66 -1.99 -7.71 -4.70
CA VAL A 66 -0.75 -7.01 -5.07
C VAL A 66 -0.78 -6.75 -6.57
N PHE A 67 -0.57 -5.49 -6.97
CA PHE A 67 -0.46 -5.11 -8.38
C PHE A 67 1.02 -5.14 -8.77
N LEU A 68 1.36 -6.07 -9.65
CA LEU A 68 2.70 -6.18 -10.20
C LEU A 68 2.81 -5.26 -11.42
N ASP A 69 4.03 -5.08 -11.93
CA ASP A 69 4.23 -4.34 -13.16
C ASP A 69 3.51 -5.00 -14.35
N GLY A 70 3.06 -4.16 -15.30
CA GLY A 70 2.27 -4.54 -16.47
C GLY A 70 0.85 -5.00 -16.12
N ASN A 71 0.46 -6.19 -16.60
CA ASN A 71 -0.93 -6.65 -16.54
C ASN A 71 -1.19 -7.71 -15.46
N CYS A 72 -0.26 -7.86 -14.52
CA CYS A 72 -0.24 -8.99 -13.58
C CYS A 72 -0.63 -8.57 -12.15
N THR A 73 -1.30 -9.48 -11.44
CA THR A 73 -1.59 -9.32 -10.02
C THR A 73 -1.23 -10.59 -9.25
N PHE A 74 -0.93 -10.44 -7.96
CA PHE A 74 -0.61 -11.55 -7.05
C PHE A 74 -1.50 -11.51 -5.81
N TRP A 75 -1.87 -12.67 -5.29
CA TRP A 75 -2.73 -12.80 -4.11
C TRP A 75 -1.90 -13.09 -2.87
N ALA A 76 -1.76 -12.11 -1.98
CA ALA A 76 -1.05 -12.28 -0.72
C ALA A 76 -2.06 -12.51 0.41
N THR A 77 -2.11 -13.74 0.91
CA THR A 77 -3.13 -14.19 1.87
C THR A 77 -2.59 -14.09 3.30
N SER A 78 -3.43 -13.60 4.22
CA SER A 78 -3.16 -13.57 5.66
C SER A 78 -1.83 -12.90 6.03
N ARG A 79 -1.57 -11.73 5.47
CA ARG A 79 -0.34 -10.96 5.72
C ARG A 79 -0.55 -9.94 6.84
N VAL A 80 0.41 -9.86 7.73
CA VAL A 80 0.42 -8.90 8.86
C VAL A 80 0.98 -7.55 8.44
N GLU A 81 0.62 -6.50 9.16
CA GLU A 81 1.28 -5.19 9.01
C GLU A 81 2.73 -5.25 9.52
N GLY A 82 3.67 -4.64 8.79
CA GLY A 82 5.09 -4.63 9.12
C GLY A 82 5.96 -4.11 7.96
N THR A 83 7.28 -4.09 8.19
CA THR A 83 8.28 -3.56 7.24
C THR A 83 9.22 -4.61 6.67
N VAL A 84 9.04 -5.88 7.06
CA VAL A 84 9.88 -7.01 6.62
C VAL A 84 9.31 -7.64 5.35
N PRO A 85 10.10 -8.45 4.62
CA PRO A 85 9.56 -9.22 3.50
C PRO A 85 8.36 -10.09 3.91
N GLY A 86 7.31 -10.11 3.09
CA GLY A 86 6.07 -10.83 3.35
C GLY A 86 5.04 -10.07 4.19
N THR A 87 5.27 -8.79 4.51
CA THR A 87 4.33 -7.94 5.27
C THR A 87 3.87 -6.75 4.45
N TRP A 88 2.82 -6.08 4.91
CA TRP A 88 2.33 -4.83 4.31
C TRP A 88 2.50 -3.64 5.25
N SER A 89 2.60 -2.43 4.72
CA SER A 89 2.62 -1.20 5.52
C SER A 89 1.77 -0.13 4.87
N ARG A 90 1.20 0.78 5.67
CA ARG A 90 0.53 1.95 5.10
C ARG A 90 1.53 2.81 4.33
N PRO A 91 1.10 3.49 3.25
CA PRO A 91 1.92 4.52 2.63
C PRO A 91 2.30 5.54 3.71
N ALA A 92 3.56 5.97 3.72
CA ALA A 92 3.92 7.13 4.53
C ALA A 92 2.99 8.27 4.11
N ALA A 93 2.37 8.96 5.06
CA ALA A 93 1.80 10.27 4.76
C ALA A 93 2.95 11.05 4.12
N GLY A 94 2.75 11.56 2.89
CA GLY A 94 3.73 12.43 2.26
C GLY A 94 4.12 13.54 3.24
N PRO A 95 5.26 14.24 3.03
CA PRO A 95 5.64 15.33 3.92
C PRO A 95 4.41 16.22 4.07
N THR A 96 3.85 16.26 5.28
CA THR A 96 2.81 17.22 5.61
C THR A 96 3.47 18.54 5.30
N ALA A 97 3.11 19.15 4.17
CA ALA A 97 3.40 20.56 3.97
C ALA A 97 3.01 21.21 5.30
N PRO A 98 3.91 21.97 5.94
CA PRO A 98 3.57 22.63 7.19
C PRO A 98 2.23 23.30 6.94
N ALA A 99 1.25 23.04 7.82
CA ALA A 99 -0.07 23.64 7.69
C ALA A 99 0.15 25.13 7.37
N PRO A 100 -0.52 25.69 6.35
CA PRO A 100 -0.29 27.08 6.00
C PRO A 100 -0.42 27.89 7.27
N ASP A 101 0.59 28.73 7.56
CA ASP A 101 0.48 29.62 8.71
C ASP A 101 -0.76 30.48 8.49
N ASN A 102 -1.76 30.26 9.34
CA ASN A 102 -3.04 30.94 9.34
C ASN A 102 -3.08 31.98 10.47
N SER A 103 -1.92 32.36 11.03
CA SER A 103 -1.81 33.50 11.93
C SER A 103 -2.38 34.75 11.26
N PRO A 104 -3.05 35.65 12.01
CA PRO A 104 -3.60 36.89 11.47
C PRO A 104 -2.55 37.70 10.70
N ASP A 105 -1.31 37.67 11.16
CA ASP A 105 -0.18 38.38 10.55
C ASP A 105 0.22 37.77 9.19
N ALA A 106 0.28 36.44 9.09
CA ALA A 106 0.57 35.75 7.83
C ALA A 106 -0.56 35.91 6.80
N VAL A 107 -1.82 35.95 7.27
CA VAL A 107 -2.97 36.24 6.42
C VAL A 107 -2.88 37.68 5.88
N LEU A 108 -2.61 38.66 6.75
CA LEU A 108 -2.47 40.06 6.35
C LEU A 108 -1.27 40.30 5.40
N ALA A 109 -0.17 39.59 5.58
CA ALA A 109 0.99 39.66 4.69
C ALA A 109 0.64 39.22 3.26
N ARG A 110 -0.06 38.07 3.11
CA ARG A 110 -0.51 37.57 1.80
C ARG A 110 -1.48 38.51 1.10
N TYR A 111 -2.33 39.22 1.84
CA TYR A 111 -3.21 40.25 1.28
C TYR A 111 -2.48 41.50 0.79
N ARG A 112 -1.31 41.83 1.38
CA ARG A 112 -0.49 42.98 0.99
C ARG A 112 0.40 42.71 -0.22
N GLU A 113 0.81 41.46 -0.42
CA GLU A 113 1.66 41.03 -1.54
C GLU A 113 0.88 40.76 -2.85
N GLY A 114 -0.46 40.70 -2.78
CA GLY A 114 -1.35 40.48 -3.94
C GLY A 114 -1.89 41.75 -4.61
N GLN A 115 -1.26 42.91 -4.39
CA GLN A 115 -1.55 44.21 -5.03
C GLN A 115 -0.32 44.67 -5.82
#